data_AF-A0A352IQ89-F1
#
_entry.id   AF-A0A352IQ89-F1
#
_cell.length_a   1.000
_cell.length_b   1.000
_cell.length_c   1.000
_cell.angle_alpha   90.00
_cell.angle_beta   90.00
_cell.angle_gamma   90.00
#
_symmetry.space_group_name_H-M   'P 1'
#
loop_
_entity.id
_entity.type
_entity.pdbx_description
1 polymer ?
#
loop_
_entity_poly.entity_id
_entity_poly.type
_entity_poly.pdbx_seq_one_letter_code
_entity_poly.pdbx_strand_id
1 'polypeptide(L)' 'MPQHKVQSGETLSGIASRYQVSLSAIKNENPIIKDVNHIEAGWNLTVPENSVDQNAFPAAQSA' A
#
# COMPACT_ATOMS: atom_id res chain seq x y z
N MET A 1 1.84 -14.21 3.85
CA MET A 1 1.31 -12.83 3.91
C MET A 1 2.47 -11.95 4.35
N PRO A 2 3.11 -11.17 3.47
CA PRO A 2 4.15 -10.26 3.92
C PRO A 2 3.52 -9.17 4.77
N GLN A 3 4.00 -9.08 6.00
CA GLN A 3 3.70 -7.96 6.88
C GLN A 3 4.77 -6.91 6.65
N HIS A 4 4.32 -5.71 6.27
CA HIS A 4 5.19 -4.57 6.06
C HIS A 4 5.02 -3.61 7.23
N LYS A 5 6.11 -3.35 7.96
CA LYS A 5 6.10 -2.36 9.04
C LYS A 5 6.45 -1.00 8.47
N VAL A 6 5.50 -0.07 8.52
CA VAL A 6 5.70 1.31 8.05
C VAL A 6 6.85 1.95 8.78
N GLN A 7 7.82 2.48 8.04
CA GLN A 7 8.90 3.27 8.61
C GLN A 7 8.56 4.77 8.58
N SER A 8 9.20 5.54 9.47
CA SER A 8 9.01 6.99 9.50
C SER A 8 9.51 7.62 8.20
N GLY A 9 8.65 8.39 7.54
CA GLY A 9 8.90 8.97 6.21
C GLY A 9 8.44 8.10 5.04
N GLU A 10 7.90 6.91 5.30
CA GLU A 10 7.33 6.04 4.28
C GLU A 10 5.86 6.38 4.04
N THR A 11 5.40 6.24 2.79
CA THR A 11 4.02 6.52 2.40
C THR A 11 3.34 5.26 1.89
N LEU A 12 2.03 5.17 2.08
CA LEU A 12 1.27 4.00 1.64
C LEU A 12 1.31 3.87 0.12
N SER A 13 1.41 4.99 -0.60
CA SER A 13 1.66 5.02 -2.04
C SER A 13 3.02 4.44 -2.44
N GLY A 14 4.09 4.75 -1.69
CA GLY A 14 5.41 4.16 -1.91
C GLY A 14 5.41 2.65 -1.64
N ILE A 15 4.76 2.21 -0.57
CA ILE A 15 4.61 0.80 -0.21
C ILE A 15 3.78 0.08 -1.29
N ALA A 16 2.62 0.62 -1.64
CA ALA A 16 1.76 0.09 -2.70
C ALA A 16 2.49 -0.05 -4.03
N SER A 17 3.33 0.91 -4.39
CA SER A 17 4.15 0.86 -5.60
C SER A 17 5.23 -0.20 -5.51
N ARG A 18 5.90 -0.31 -4.36
CA ARG A 18 6.95 -1.30 -4.10
C ARG A 18 6.43 -2.74 -4.14
N TYR A 19 5.25 -2.95 -3.61
CA TYR A 19 4.59 -4.26 -3.59
C TYR A 19 3.65 -4.48 -4.79
N GLN A 20 3.51 -3.48 -5.67
CA GLN A 20 2.65 -3.51 -6.85
C GLN A 20 1.18 -3.89 -6.54
N VAL A 21 0.64 -3.34 -5.46
CA VAL A 21 -0.71 -3.61 -4.93
C VAL A 21 -1.52 -2.34 -4.83
N SER A 22 -2.83 -2.38 -5.10
CA SER A 22 -3.66 -1.18 -5.00
C SER A 22 -3.86 -0.71 -3.56
N LEU A 23 -3.92 0.62 -3.37
CA LEU A 23 -4.21 1.24 -2.05
C LEU A 23 -5.51 0.69 -1.44
N SER A 24 -6.51 0.44 -2.28
CA SER A 24 -7.80 -0.13 -1.87
C SER A 24 -7.66 -1.56 -1.33
N ALA A 25 -6.77 -2.38 -1.91
CA ALA A 25 -6.52 -3.75 -1.46
C ALA A 25 -5.81 -3.75 -0.10
N ILE A 26 -4.80 -2.88 0.07
CA ILE A 26 -4.14 -2.67 1.37
C ILE A 26 -5.17 -2.18 2.40
N LYS A 27 -6.00 -1.19 2.06
CA LYS A 27 -7.03 -0.67 2.98
C LYS A 27 -8.07 -1.74 3.36
N ASN A 28 -8.44 -2.59 2.41
CA ASN A 28 -9.39 -3.69 2.66
C ASN A 28 -8.83 -4.71 3.65
N GLU A 29 -7.55 -5.07 3.51
CA GLU A 29 -6.84 -5.98 4.42
C GLU A 29 -6.47 -5.33 5.75
N ASN A 30 -6.45 -3.99 5.81
CA ASN A 30 -6.01 -3.22 6.97
C ASN A 30 -7.07 -2.19 7.37
N PRO A 31 -8.10 -2.59 8.13
CA PRO A 31 -9.15 -1.68 8.60
C PRO A 31 -8.63 -0.58 9.55
N ILE A 32 -7.39 -0.71 10.04
CA ILE A 32 -6.70 0.33 10.80
C ILE A 32 -6.37 1.57 9.95
N ILE A 33 -6.30 1.43 8.63
CA ILE A 33 -6.00 2.52 7.70
C ILE A 33 -7.29 3.27 7.41
N LYS A 34 -7.49 4.38 8.11
CA LYS A 34 -8.60 5.29 7.84
C LYS A 34 -8.37 6.08 6.56
N ASP A 35 -7.15 6.58 6.40
CA ASP A 35 -6.71 7.42 5.29
C ASP A 35 -5.47 6.82 4.65
N VAL A 36 -5.55 6.53 3.35
CA VAL A 36 -4.40 5.99 2.58
C VAL A 36 -3.25 6.99 2.45
N ASN A 37 -3.53 8.27 2.66
CA ASN A 37 -2.53 9.34 2.67
C ASN A 37 -1.98 9.65 4.06
N HIS A 38 -2.53 9.03 5.12
CA HIS A 38 -2.11 9.27 6.50
C HIS A 38 -1.83 7.93 7.16
N ILE A 39 -0.55 7.54 7.11
CA ILE A 39 -0.04 6.37 7.81
C ILE A 39 1.01 6.79 8.82
N GLU A 40 1.07 6.06 9.93
CA GLU A 40 2.05 6.33 10.97
C GLU A 40 3.14 5.25 11.00
N ALA A 41 4.35 5.68 11.32
CA ALA A 41 5.48 4.79 11.52
C ALA A 41 5.19 3.80 12.66
N GLY A 42 5.48 2.53 12.41
CA GLY A 42 5.25 1.46 13.38
C GLY A 42 3.96 0.68 13.16
N TRP A 43 3.13 1.06 12.18
CA TRP A 43 1.99 0.26 11.78
C TRP A 43 2.43 -1.00 11.05
N ASN A 44 1.85 -2.14 11.42
CA ASN A 44 2.02 -3.40 10.72
C ASN A 44 0.93 -3.51 9.66
N LEU A 45 1.29 -3.25 8.40
CA LEU A 45 0.39 -3.38 7.27
C LEU A 45 0.49 -4.78 6.67
N THR A 46 -0.66 -5.42 6.50
CA THR A 46 -0.79 -6.67 5.76
C THR A 46 -0.84 -6.35 4.28
N VAL A 47 0.16 -6.79 3.53
CA VAL A 47 0.22 -6.54 2.09
C VAL A 47 -0.16 -7.81 1.33
N PRO A 48 -1.29 -7.84 0.61
CA PRO A 48 -1.69 -9.02 -0.17
C PRO A 48 -0.84 -9.13 -1.45
N GLU A 49 0.03 -10.15 -1.56
CA GLU A 49 0.93 -10.35 -2.72
C GLU A 49 0.25 -10.66 -4.07
N ASN A 50 -1.08 -10.62 -4.16
CA ASN A 50 -1.81 -11.09 -5.35
C ASN A 50 -3.03 -10.27 -5.73
N SER A 51 -3.13 -9.00 -5.31
CA SER A 51 -4.16 -8.09 -5.85
C SER A 51 -3.57 -7.24 -6.96
N VAL A 52 -3.11 -7.91 -8.02
CA VAL A 52 -2.85 -7.27 -9.32
C VAL A 52 -4.18 -7.08 -10.03
N ASP A 53 -5.02 -6.18 -9.52
CA ASP A 53 -6.01 -5.51 -10.37
C ASP A 53 -5.22 -4.56 -11.28
N GLN A 54 -4.64 -5.13 -12.34
CA GLN A 54 -3.83 -4.48 -13.39
C GLN A 54 -4.54 -3.28 -14.06
N ASN A 55 -5.82 -3.04 -13.73
CA ASN A 55 -6.64 -1.97 -14.27
C ASN A 55 -6.63 -0.68 -13.41
N ALA A 56 -6.04 -0.67 -12.22
CA ALA A 56 -6.11 0.46 -11.29
C ALA A 56 -4.82 1.30 -11.17
N PHE A 57 -3.76 0.98 -11.92
CA PHE A 57 -2.54 1.79 -11.99
C PHE A 57 -2.30 2.37 -13.39
N PRO A 58 -3.10 3.33 -13.88
CA PRO A 58 -2.62 4.23 -14.92
C PRO A 58 -1.68 5.28 -14.30
N ALA A 59 -0.49 5.41 -14.88
CA ALA A 59 0.47 6.51 -14.72
C ALA A 59 1.37 6.53 -13.46
N ALA A 60 2.41 5.69 -13.50
CA ALA A 60 3.79 6.13 -13.20
C ALA A 60 4.81 5.40 -14.10
N GLN A 61 4.45 5.21 -15.38
CA GLN A 61 5.42 5.08 -16.46
C GLN A 61 5.38 6.41 -17.20
N SER A 62 6.18 7.39 -16.78
CA SER A 62 6.37 8.63 -17.55
C SER A 62 7.70 9.28 -17.18
N ALA A 63 8.58 9.28 -18.19
CA ALA A 63 9.89 9.95 -18.31
C ALA A 63 11.10 9.25 -17.67
#